data_AF-A0A1X0YEJ0-F1
#
_entry.id   AF-A0A1X0YEJ0-F1
#
_cell.length_a   1.000
_cell.length_b   1.000
_cell.length_c   1.000
_cell.angle_alpha   90.00
_cell.angle_beta   90.00
_cell.angle_gamma   90.00
#
_symmetry.space_group_name_H-M   'P 1'
#
loop_
_entity.id
_entity.type
_entity.pdbx_description
1 polymer ?
#
loop_
_entity_poly.entity_id
_entity_poly.type
_entity_poly.pdbx_seq_one_letter_code
_entity_poly.pdbx_strand_id
1 'polypeptide(L)'
;MLKPEILFFMLLATVTLAMVLFGFLYWKLNRVNRELLDMRNEVNGDKTRRKTEQPSFDQNLALAELKARINNKRPEVAVPDKYRYITSLVAQGLDSGQISQVLQIGRGEAEQLVSLANLRRGMHSTQGSPA
;
A
#
# COMPACT_ATOMS: atom_id res chain seq x y z
N MET A 1 59.57 -4.39 7.81
CA MET A 1 58.93 -4.73 9.09
C MET A 1 58.36 -3.45 9.69
N LEU A 2 57.04 -3.35 9.79
CA LEU A 2 56.40 -2.20 10.45
C LEU A 2 56.65 -2.28 11.96
N LYS A 3 56.98 -1.14 12.57
CA LYS A 3 57.20 -1.07 14.02
C LYS A 3 55.85 -1.27 14.74
N PRO A 4 55.78 -2.06 15.82
CA PRO A 4 54.54 -2.36 16.54
C PRO A 4 53.86 -1.09 17.09
N GLU A 5 54.63 -0.05 17.40
CA GLU A 5 54.12 1.25 17.85
C GLU A 5 53.23 1.92 16.79
N ILE A 6 53.61 1.83 15.51
CA ILE A 6 52.85 2.44 14.40
C ILE A 6 51.51 1.73 14.22
N LEU A 7 51.48 0.41 14.39
CA LEU A 7 50.23 -0.36 14.33
C LEU A 7 49.28 0.03 15.46
N PHE A 8 49.79 0.26 16.67
CA PHE A 8 48.97 0.70 17.80
C PHE A 8 48.35 2.08 17.54
N PHE A 9 49.15 3.05 17.09
CA PHE A 9 48.64 4.38 16.74
C PHE A 9 47.62 4.36 15.60
N MET A 10 47.82 3.50 14.59
CA MET A 10 46.88 3.35 13.49
C MET A 10 45.54 2.78 13.95
N LEU A 11 45.55 1.78 14.83
CA LEU A 11 44.33 1.17 15.37
C LEU A 11 43.58 2.15 16.29
N LEU A 12 44.30 2.91 17.11
CA LEU A 12 43.71 3.98 17.92
C LEU A 12 43.03 5.03 17.04
N ALA A 13 43.68 5.44 15.94
CA ALA A 13 43.15 6.43 15.01
C ALA A 13 41.92 5.95 14.24
N THR A 14 41.86 4.67 13.85
CA THR A 14 40.67 4.13 13.17
C THR A 14 39.48 4.01 14.11
N VAL A 15 39.71 3.62 15.36
CA VAL A 15 38.64 3.53 16.38
C VAL A 15 38.08 4.90 16.70
N THR A 16 38.92 5.92 16.88
CA THR A 16 38.45 7.29 17.13
C THR A 16 37.69 7.84 15.93
N LEU A 17 38.17 7.61 14.71
CA LEU A 17 37.47 8.02 13.49
C LEU A 17 36.11 7.33 13.37
N ALA A 18 36.03 6.03 13.65
CA ALA A 18 34.79 5.27 13.62
C ALA A 18 33.78 5.80 14.65
N MET A 19 34.22 6.11 15.87
CA MET A 19 33.39 6.71 16.92
C MET A 19 32.80 8.06 16.49
N VAL A 20 33.62 8.93 15.88
CA VAL A 20 33.16 10.24 15.39
C VAL A 20 32.14 10.08 14.26
N LEU A 21 32.41 9.20 13.29
CA LEU A 21 31.47 8.91 12.20
C LEU A 21 30.16 8.32 12.71
N PHE A 22 30.23 7.40 13.67
CA PHE A 22 29.05 6.79 14.25
C PHE A 22 28.22 7.81 15.04
N GLY A 23 28.86 8.69 15.81
CA GLY A 23 28.21 9.79 16.49
C GLY A 23 27.52 10.75 15.51
N PHE A 24 28.17 11.08 14.39
CA PHE A 24 27.58 11.91 13.35
C PHE A 24 26.38 11.25 12.68
N LEU A 25 26.47 9.96 12.35
CA LEU A 25 25.34 9.18 11.81
C LEU A 25 24.19 9.12 12.82
N TYR A 26 24.49 8.83 14.08
CA TYR A 26 23.50 8.77 15.15
C TYR A 26 22.80 10.12 15.35
N TRP A 27 23.55 11.22 15.32
CA TRP A 27 22.99 12.56 15.38
C TRP A 27 22.09 12.86 14.17
N LYS A 28 22.52 12.49 12.96
CA LYS A 28 21.71 12.66 11.75
C LYS A 28 20.42 11.83 11.80
N LEU A 29 20.47 10.58 12.25
CA LEU A 29 19.29 9.74 12.44
C LEU A 29 18.35 10.33 13.49
N ASN A 30 18.89 10.81 14.61
CA ASN A 30 18.10 11.42 15.67
C ASN A 30 17.45 12.73 15.22
N ARG A 31 18.14 13.52 14.37
CA ARG A 31 17.58 14.72 13.75
C ARG A 31 16.36 14.39 12.87
N VAL A 32 16.47 13.41 11.99
CA VAL A 32 15.35 12.98 11.13
C VAL A 32 14.21 12.39 11.96
N ASN A 33 14.53 11.63 13.02
CA ASN A 33 13.52 11.08 13.92
C ASN A 33 12.73 12.18 14.64
N ARG A 34 13.39 13.28 15.02
CA ARG A 34 12.72 14.48 15.57
C ARG A 34 11.78 15.12 14.55
N GLU A 35 12.19 15.26 13.29
CA GLU A 35 11.33 15.80 12.23
C GLU A 35 10.09 14.92 11.98
N LEU A 36 10.25 13.60 12.01
CA LEU A 36 9.12 12.66 11.90
C LEU A 36 8.20 12.73 13.12
N LEU A 37 8.74 12.90 14.33
CA LEU A 37 7.99 13.10 15.56
C LEU A 37 7.20 14.41 15.52
N ASP A 38 7.79 15.49 15.02
CA ASP A 38 7.14 16.78 14.90
C ASP A 38 6.01 16.73 13.87
N MET A 39 6.22 16.14 12.69
CA MET A 39 5.14 15.93 11.70
C MET A 39 4.03 15.04 12.25
N ARG A 40 4.37 13.97 12.98
CA ARG A 40 3.38 13.10 13.62
C ARG A 40 2.58 13.83 14.68
N ASN A 41 3.23 14.70 15.46
CA ASN A 41 2.58 15.49 16.50
C ASN A 41 1.72 16.61 15.91
N GLU A 42 2.10 17.21 14.78
CA GLU A 42 1.29 18.19 14.06
C GLU A 42 0.01 17.56 13.51
N VAL A 43 0.12 16.39 12.87
CA VAL A 43 -1.03 15.61 12.36
C VAL A 43 -1.96 15.15 13.49
N ASN A 44 -1.43 14.82 14.67
CA ASN A 44 -2.25 14.42 15.82
C ASN A 44 -2.76 15.61 16.65
N GLY A 45 -2.02 16.72 16.68
CA GLY A 45 -2.38 17.96 17.36
C GLY A 45 -3.58 18.64 16.69
N ASP A 46 -3.64 18.65 15.36
CA ASP A 46 -4.78 19.20 14.61
C ASP A 46 -6.06 18.37 14.83
N LYS A 47 -5.93 17.04 15.01
CA LYS A 47 -7.05 16.16 15.39
C LYS A 47 -7.56 16.39 16.81
N THR A 48 -6.70 16.86 17.71
CA THR A 48 -7.05 17.05 19.13
C THR A 48 -7.66 18.45 19.34
N ARG A 49 -7.21 19.47 18.58
CA ARG A 49 -7.74 20.84 18.66
C ARG A 49 -9.07 21.02 17.92
N ARG A 50 -9.31 20.32 16.80
CA ARG A 50 -10.60 20.37 16.07
C ARG A 50 -11.76 19.67 16.79
N LYS A 51 -11.48 18.81 17.77
CA LYS A 51 -12.51 18.02 18.47
C LYS A 51 -13.38 18.84 19.43
N THR A 52 -13.00 20.07 19.77
CA THR A 52 -13.67 20.83 20.84
C THR A 52 -14.68 21.88 20.34
N GLU A 53 -14.66 22.27 19.06
CA GLU A 53 -15.50 23.41 18.59
C GLU A 53 -16.48 23.14 17.45
N GLN A 54 -16.51 21.96 16.81
CA GLN A 54 -17.45 21.73 15.68
C GLN A 54 -18.08 20.32 15.65
N PRO A 55 -18.93 19.95 16.63
CA PRO A 55 -19.63 18.67 16.60
C PRO A 55 -20.69 18.57 15.49
N SER A 56 -21.18 19.68 14.94
CA SER A 56 -22.30 19.67 13.98
C SER A 56 -21.86 19.57 12.52
N PHE A 57 -20.80 20.25 12.09
CA PHE A 57 -20.37 20.22 10.69
C PHE A 57 -19.73 18.87 10.33
N ASP A 58 -18.84 18.35 11.18
CA ASP A 58 -18.17 17.07 10.93
C ASP A 58 -19.14 15.88 10.99
N GLN A 59 -20.16 15.92 11.84
CA GLN A 59 -21.21 14.90 11.83
C GLN A 59 -22.06 14.96 10.56
N ASN A 60 -22.44 16.16 10.11
CA ASN A 60 -23.20 16.32 8.87
C ASN A 60 -22.36 15.95 7.65
N LEU A 61 -21.06 16.23 7.65
CA LEU A 61 -20.12 15.82 6.61
C LEU A 61 -19.92 14.30 6.62
N ALA A 62 -19.74 13.68 7.79
CA ALA A 62 -19.63 12.23 7.91
C ALA A 62 -20.92 11.52 7.46
N LEU A 63 -22.09 12.07 7.78
CA LEU A 63 -23.38 11.56 7.30
C LEU A 63 -23.55 11.77 5.80
N ALA A 64 -23.12 12.91 5.25
CA ALA A 64 -23.14 13.17 3.82
C ALA A 64 -22.17 12.26 3.06
N GLU A 65 -20.97 12.01 3.61
CA GLU A 65 -19.98 11.11 3.06
C GLU A 65 -20.45 9.65 3.15
N LEU A 66 -21.07 9.25 4.25
CA LEU A 66 -21.70 7.94 4.40
C LEU A 66 -22.86 7.78 3.41
N LYS A 67 -23.72 8.80 3.26
CA LYS A 67 -24.80 8.81 2.28
C LYS A 67 -24.27 8.79 0.85
N ALA A 68 -23.16 9.48 0.57
CA ALA A 68 -22.47 9.44 -0.72
C ALA A 68 -21.85 8.06 -0.96
N ARG A 69 -21.30 7.38 0.04
CA ARG A 69 -20.79 6.00 -0.08
C ARG A 69 -21.91 4.97 -0.28
N ILE A 70 -23.06 5.15 0.37
CA ILE A 70 -24.22 4.27 0.23
C ILE A 70 -24.93 4.51 -1.12
N ASN A 71 -25.07 5.77 -1.55
CA ASN A 71 -25.62 6.10 -2.88
C ASN A 71 -24.62 5.84 -4.01
N ASN A 72 -23.31 5.91 -3.75
CA ASN A 72 -22.28 5.25 -4.57
C ASN A 72 -22.27 3.74 -4.31
N LYS A 73 -23.47 3.14 -4.30
CA LYS A 73 -23.64 1.77 -4.79
C LYS A 73 -22.92 1.78 -6.13
N ARG A 74 -21.77 1.09 -6.13
CA ARG A 74 -20.84 0.83 -7.23
C ARG A 74 -21.31 1.55 -8.51
N PRO A 75 -20.59 2.57 -9.05
CA PRO A 75 -20.84 2.90 -10.44
C PRO A 75 -20.88 1.57 -11.17
N GLU A 76 -21.93 1.35 -11.94
CA GLU A 76 -21.98 0.28 -12.91
C GLU A 76 -20.85 0.62 -13.89
N VAL A 77 -19.61 0.41 -13.44
CA VAL A 77 -18.42 0.52 -14.26
C VAL A 77 -18.71 -0.56 -15.25
N ALA A 78 -19.11 -0.13 -16.46
CA ALA A 78 -19.26 -1.00 -17.59
C ALA A 78 -17.96 -1.78 -17.66
N VAL A 79 -17.98 -2.98 -17.11
CA VAL A 79 -16.82 -3.84 -17.01
C VAL A 79 -16.40 -4.01 -18.45
N PRO A 80 -15.21 -3.54 -18.87
CA PRO A 80 -14.89 -3.47 -20.29
C PRO A 80 -15.16 -4.83 -20.92
N ASP A 81 -15.82 -4.87 -22.08
CA ASP A 81 -16.42 -6.10 -22.61
C ASP A 81 -15.43 -7.28 -22.68
N LYS A 82 -14.14 -6.97 -22.86
CA LYS A 82 -13.01 -7.91 -22.76
C LYS A 82 -13.04 -8.75 -21.48
N TYR A 83 -13.29 -8.15 -20.32
CA TYR A 83 -13.35 -8.84 -19.02
C TYR A 83 -14.62 -9.69 -18.86
N ARG A 84 -15.75 -9.25 -19.40
CA ARG A 84 -16.98 -10.05 -19.41
C ARG A 84 -16.78 -11.30 -20.25
N TYR A 85 -16.19 -11.14 -21.42
CA TYR A 85 -15.88 -12.24 -22.32
C TYR A 85 -14.91 -13.24 -21.68
N ILE A 86 -13.83 -12.76 -21.04
CA ILE A 86 -12.91 -13.65 -20.30
C ILE A 86 -13.60 -14.38 -19.16
N THR A 87 -14.49 -13.70 -18.42
CA THR A 87 -15.26 -14.35 -17.35
C THR A 87 -16.12 -15.49 -17.90
N SER A 88 -16.69 -15.33 -19.10
CA SER A 88 -17.44 -16.41 -19.78
C SER A 88 -16.53 -17.56 -20.27
N LEU A 89 -15.33 -17.26 -20.78
CA LEU A 89 -14.36 -18.30 -21.17
C LEU A 89 -13.89 -19.12 -19.97
N VAL A 90 -13.59 -18.46 -18.85
CA VAL A 90 -13.25 -19.13 -17.58
C VAL A 90 -14.44 -19.90 -17.02
N ALA A 91 -15.69 -19.46 -17.26
CA ALA A 91 -16.89 -20.21 -16.89
C ALA A 91 -17.10 -21.47 -17.73
N GLN A 92 -16.62 -21.46 -18.97
CA GLN A 92 -16.61 -22.62 -19.87
C GLN A 92 -15.42 -23.58 -19.60
N GLY A 93 -14.59 -23.28 -18.60
CA GLY A 93 -13.48 -24.14 -18.18
C GLY A 93 -12.19 -23.94 -18.99
N LEU A 94 -12.07 -22.86 -19.76
CA LEU A 94 -10.83 -22.56 -20.49
C LEU A 94 -9.75 -22.06 -19.52
N ASP A 95 -8.55 -22.59 -19.69
CA ASP A 95 -7.37 -22.16 -18.94
C ASP A 95 -6.71 -20.92 -19.59
N SER A 96 -5.92 -20.20 -18.79
CA SER A 96 -5.09 -19.05 -19.17
C SER A 96 -4.32 -19.24 -20.48
N GLY A 97 -3.77 -20.44 -20.73
CA GLY A 97 -3.07 -20.75 -21.98
C GLY A 97 -3.97 -20.84 -23.21
N GLN A 98 -5.22 -21.25 -23.05
CA GLN A 98 -6.20 -21.29 -24.14
C GLN A 98 -6.78 -19.90 -24.39
N ILE A 99 -7.00 -19.14 -23.32
CA ILE A 99 -7.48 -17.75 -23.40
C ILE A 99 -6.45 -16.85 -24.09
N SER A 100 -5.15 -17.05 -23.83
CA SER A 100 -4.10 -16.29 -24.52
C SER A 100 -4.09 -16.53 -26.03
N GLN A 101 -4.35 -17.76 -26.47
CA GLN A 101 -4.45 -18.13 -27.89
C GLN A 101 -5.70 -17.53 -28.54
N VAL A 102 -6.86 -17.64 -27.87
CA VAL A 102 -8.14 -17.14 -28.39
C VAL A 102 -8.15 -15.61 -28.51
N LEU A 103 -7.56 -14.92 -27.53
CA LEU A 103 -7.52 -13.46 -27.48
C LEU A 103 -6.25 -12.86 -28.09
N GLN A 104 -5.31 -13.69 -28.53
CA GLN A 104 -3.99 -13.28 -29.04
C GLN A 104 -3.27 -12.30 -28.09
N ILE A 105 -3.36 -12.56 -26.79
CA ILE A 105 -2.73 -11.75 -25.73
C ILE A 105 -1.53 -12.49 -25.13
N GLY A 106 -0.67 -11.75 -24.43
CA GLY A 106 0.45 -12.35 -23.71
C GLY A 106 -0.03 -13.36 -22.65
N ARG A 107 0.72 -14.45 -22.45
CA ARG A 107 0.38 -15.48 -21.45
C ARG A 107 0.23 -14.90 -20.03
N GLY A 108 1.14 -14.01 -19.63
CA GLY A 108 1.06 -13.34 -18.32
C GLY A 108 -0.16 -12.41 -18.18
N GLU A 109 -0.61 -11.79 -19.28
CA GLU A 109 -1.84 -10.99 -19.28
C GLU A 109 -3.07 -11.88 -19.09
N ALA A 110 -3.11 -13.04 -19.77
CA ALA A 110 -4.19 -14.01 -19.60
C ALA A 110 -4.27 -14.56 -18.16
N GLU A 111 -3.13 -14.88 -17.55
CA GLU A 111 -3.05 -15.34 -16.15
C GLU A 111 -3.63 -14.31 -15.17
N GLN A 112 -3.27 -13.04 -15.33
CA GLN A 112 -3.81 -11.95 -14.51
C GLN A 112 -5.32 -11.81 -14.67
N LEU A 113 -5.82 -11.89 -15.90
CA LEU A 113 -7.25 -11.75 -16.19
C LEU A 113 -8.08 -12.93 -15.65
N VAL A 114 -7.54 -14.15 -15.71
CA VAL A 114 -8.16 -15.34 -15.10
C VAL A 114 -8.20 -15.22 -13.58
N SER A 115 -7.10 -14.78 -12.95
CA SER A 115 -7.04 -14.55 -11.51
C SER A 115 -8.10 -13.55 -11.04
N LEU A 116 -8.23 -12.42 -11.75
CA LEU A 116 -9.26 -11.41 -11.49
C LEU A 116 -10.68 -11.95 -11.67
N ALA A 117 -10.92 -12.74 -12.72
CA ALA A 117 -12.22 -13.36 -12.96
C ALA A 117 -12.63 -14.33 -11.84
N ASN A 118 -11.67 -15.10 -11.31
CA ASN A 118 -11.89 -16.03 -10.20
C ASN A 118 -12.17 -15.30 -8.87
N LEU A 119 -11.45 -14.21 -8.58
CA LEU A 119 -11.70 -13.38 -7.41
C LEU A 119 -13.12 -12.79 -7.42
N ARG A 120 -13.57 -12.31 -8.59
CA ARG A 120 -14.94 -11.82 -8.76
C ARG A 120 -15.98 -12.92 -8.55
N ARG A 121 -15.72 -14.14 -9.05
CA ARG A 121 -16.62 -15.28 -8.89
C ARG A 121 -16.76 -15.69 -7.43
N GLY A 122 -15.65 -15.78 -6.69
CA GLY A 122 -15.66 -16.06 -5.25
C GLY A 122 -16.39 -15.01 -4.40
N MET A 123 -16.38 -13.75 -4.86
CA MET A 123 -17.12 -12.66 -4.22
C MET A 123 -18.62 -12.68 -4.54
N HIS A 124 -19.05 -13.27 -5.66
CA HIS A 124 -20.46 -13.35 -6.05
C HIS A 124 -21.18 -14.57 -5.45
N SER A 125 -20.45 -15.60 -5.01
CA SER A 125 -21.00 -16.79 -4.34
C SER A 125 -21.32 -16.60 -2.86
N THR A 126 -20.98 -15.45 -2.26
CA THR A 126 -21.28 -15.12 -0.85
C THR A 126 -22.49 -14.18 -0.67
N GLN A 127 -23.22 -13.86 -1.74
CA GLN A 127 -24.37 -12.93 -1.72
C GLN A 127 -25.66 -13.59 -2.24
N GLY A 128 -26.01 -14.76 -1.70
CA GLY A 128 -27.19 -15.51 -2.11
C GLY A 128 -27.62 -16.55 -1.10
N SER A 129 -27.99 -16.13 0.11
CA SER A 129 -28.94 -16.89 0.95
C SER A 129 -29.65 -15.94 1.93
N PRO A 130 -30.85 -15.48 1.58
CA PRO A 130 -31.91 -15.24 2.55
C PRO A 130 -32.98 -16.32 2.42
N ALA A 131 -33.21 -17.00 3.55
CA ALA A 131 -34.36 -17.86 3.81
C ALA A 131 -35.66 -17.04 3.87
#